data_AF-A0A7V5FNT2-F1
#
_entry.id   AF-A0A7V5FNT2-F1
#
_cell.length_a   1.000
_cell.length_b   1.000
_cell.length_c   1.000
_cell.angle_alpha   90.00
_cell.angle_beta   90.00
_cell.angle_gamma   90.00
#
_symmetry.space_group_name_H-M   'P 1'
#
loop_
_entity.id
_entity.type
_entity.pdbx_description
1 polymer ?
#
loop_
_entity_poly.entity_id
_entity_poly.type
_entity_poly.pdbx_seq_one_letter_code
_entity_poly.pdbx_strand_id
1 'polypeptide(L)'
;MSPSARSTIILKNFPDMMPAPLAPHGVAGIILGAGRSRRMGVSKLLLDYRGKPILQYVIDAALGSSLAPLILVLAAEDDRVGSLVDTTGVEVVVNANHDRGYATSLQAGLRALSVP
;
A
#
# COMPACT_ATOMS: atom_id res chain seq x y z
N MET A 1 47.52 8.84 12.44
CA MET A 1 46.64 8.91 11.26
C MET A 1 46.00 7.54 11.05
N SER A 2 44.67 7.53 10.88
CA SER A 2 43.78 6.37 10.63
C SER A 2 43.44 5.48 11.84
N PRO A 3 42.20 4.94 11.96
CA PRO A 3 41.07 5.70 12.53
C PRO A 3 40.23 4.92 13.56
N SER A 4 39.66 5.70 14.49
CA SER A 4 38.29 5.63 15.02
C SER A 4 37.71 4.28 15.43
N ALA A 5 37.53 4.15 16.75
CA ALA A 5 36.67 3.17 17.40
C ALA A 5 35.29 3.10 16.72
N ARG A 6 34.91 1.90 16.27
CA ARG A 6 33.52 1.57 15.95
C ARG A 6 32.92 0.92 17.18
N SER A 7 31.99 1.62 17.81
CA SER A 7 31.20 1.17 18.95
C SER A 7 30.49 -0.14 18.62
N THR A 8 30.84 -1.20 19.33
CA THR A 8 30.14 -2.48 19.34
C THR A 8 28.74 -2.27 19.95
N ILE A 9 27.70 -2.34 19.12
CA ILE A 9 26.34 -2.54 19.61
C ILE A 9 26.23 -4.02 20.00
N ILE A 10 26.22 -4.30 21.30
CA ILE A 10 25.94 -5.63 21.84
C ILE A 10 24.46 -5.93 21.54
N LEU A 11 24.22 -6.76 20.52
CA LEU A 11 22.94 -7.44 20.32
C LEU A 11 22.71 -8.31 21.55
N LYS A 12 21.74 -7.94 22.38
CA LYS A 12 21.26 -8.80 23.48
C LYS A 12 20.68 -10.07 22.86
N ASN A 13 21.18 -11.22 23.31
CA ASN A 13 20.79 -12.58 22.95
C ASN A 13 19.28 -12.74 22.66
N PHE A 14 18.96 -13.10 21.42
CA PHE A 14 17.77 -13.89 21.12
C PHE A 14 18.21 -15.36 21.12
N PRO A 15 17.53 -16.27 21.84
CA PRO A 15 17.90 -17.68 21.87
C PRO A 15 17.88 -18.26 20.45
N ASP A 16 18.74 -19.24 20.19
CA ASP A 16 18.90 -19.98 18.92
C ASP A 16 17.59 -20.65 18.46
N MET A 17 16.64 -19.87 17.98
CA MET A 17 15.68 -20.29 16.97
C MET A 17 16.30 -19.91 15.66
N MET A 18 16.83 -20.89 14.93
CA MET A 18 17.01 -20.72 13.50
C MET A 18 15.62 -20.39 12.95
N PRO A 19 15.37 -19.17 12.43
CA PRO A 19 14.07 -18.89 11.83
C PRO A 19 13.89 -19.95 10.74
N ALA A 20 12.75 -20.64 10.76
CA ALA A 20 12.34 -21.48 9.64
C ALA A 20 12.62 -20.68 8.35
N PRO A 21 13.12 -21.32 7.26
CA PRO A 21 13.50 -20.60 6.06
C PRO A 21 12.39 -19.62 5.74
N LEU A 22 12.68 -18.32 5.82
CA LEU A 22 11.66 -17.31 5.65
C LEU A 22 11.09 -17.59 4.26
N ALA A 23 9.83 -18.05 4.23
CA ALA A 23 9.10 -18.23 2.99
C ALA A 23 9.35 -16.96 2.17
N PRO A 24 9.69 -17.07 0.87
CA PRO A 24 10.24 -15.97 0.09
C PRO A 24 9.45 -14.71 0.42
N HIS A 25 10.08 -13.76 1.11
CA HIS A 25 9.37 -12.61 1.67
C HIS A 25 8.72 -11.88 0.51
N GLY A 26 7.40 -12.01 0.39
CA GLY A 26 6.63 -11.34 -0.64
C GLY A 26 6.77 -9.83 -0.46
N VAL A 27 6.97 -9.12 -1.57
CA VAL A 27 6.89 -7.65 -1.55
C VAL A 27 5.42 -7.28 -1.67
N ALA A 28 4.85 -6.70 -0.62
CA ALA A 28 3.47 -6.21 -0.68
C ALA A 28 3.37 -4.92 -1.49
N GLY A 29 2.25 -4.74 -2.20
CA GLY A 29 1.91 -3.49 -2.89
C GLY A 29 0.77 -2.76 -2.20
N ILE A 30 0.92 -1.46 -1.93
CA ILE A 30 -0.14 -0.60 -1.41
C ILE A 30 -0.41 0.53 -2.40
N ILE A 31 -1.61 0.54 -2.98
CA ILE A 31 -2.11 1.59 -3.89
C ILE A 31 -2.89 2.61 -3.04
N LEU A 32 -2.38 3.84 -2.95
CA LEU A 32 -3.02 4.92 -2.20
C LEU A 32 -3.99 5.71 -3.11
N GLY A 33 -5.27 5.34 -3.07
CA GLY A 33 -6.35 5.98 -3.82
C GLY A 33 -7.09 7.09 -3.07
N ALA A 34 -7.01 7.17 -1.74
CA ALA A 34 -7.83 8.06 -0.89
C ALA A 34 -7.54 9.59 -0.97
N GLY A 35 -7.01 10.11 -2.09
CA GLY A 35 -6.65 11.52 -2.26
C GLY A 35 -7.82 12.40 -2.74
N ARG A 36 -8.11 13.47 -1.99
CA ARG A 36 -9.30 14.34 -2.19
C ARG A 36 -9.38 15.15 -3.49
N SER A 37 -8.40 15.06 -4.40
CA SER A 37 -8.38 15.73 -5.71
C SER A 37 -8.86 17.21 -5.73
N ARG A 38 -8.69 17.96 -4.63
CA ARG A 38 -9.39 19.22 -4.32
C ARG A 38 -9.28 20.31 -5.39
N ARG A 39 -8.14 20.38 -6.09
CA ARG A 39 -7.92 21.38 -7.15
C ARG A 39 -8.67 21.07 -8.45
N MET A 40 -9.07 19.82 -8.69
CA MET A 40 -9.73 19.40 -9.93
C MET A 40 -11.25 19.31 -9.81
N GLY A 41 -11.82 19.35 -8.60
CA GLY A 41 -13.27 19.26 -8.38
C GLY A 41 -13.89 17.89 -8.68
N VAL A 42 -13.13 16.97 -9.28
CA VAL A 42 -13.52 15.59 -9.63
C VAL A 42 -12.47 14.59 -9.13
N SER A 43 -12.90 13.36 -8.82
CA SER A 43 -11.97 12.31 -8.37
C SER A 43 -11.06 11.89 -9.53
N LYS A 44 -9.75 12.15 -9.40
CA LYS A 44 -8.74 11.79 -10.40
C LYS A 44 -8.69 10.29 -10.71
N LEU A 45 -9.05 9.46 -9.73
CA LEU A 45 -9.04 8.00 -9.85
C LEU A 45 -9.97 7.51 -10.97
N LEU A 46 -11.10 8.20 -11.12
CA LEU A 46 -12.20 7.81 -12.01
C LEU A 46 -12.23 8.59 -13.32
N LEU A 47 -11.21 9.42 -13.58
CA LEU A 47 -11.08 10.05 -14.87
C LEU A 47 -10.85 8.97 -15.92
N ASP A 48 -11.61 9.07 -17.01
CA ASP A 48 -11.37 8.24 -18.17
C ASP A 48 -10.03 8.64 -18.81
N TYR A 49 -9.21 7.63 -19.04
CA TYR A 49 -8.04 7.75 -19.88
C TYR A 49 -8.08 6.62 -20.89
N ARG A 50 -8.32 6.94 -22.17
CA ARG A 50 -8.39 5.96 -23.27
C ARG A 50 -9.43 4.85 -23.04
N GLY A 51 -10.60 5.20 -22.49
CA GLY A 51 -11.73 4.27 -22.33
C GLY A 51 -11.68 3.42 -21.06
N LYS A 52 -10.79 3.74 -20.11
CA LYS A 52 -10.65 3.04 -18.83
C LYS A 52 -10.32 4.05 -17.72
N PRO A 53 -10.87 3.88 -16.49
CA PRO A 53 -10.49 4.72 -15.36
C PRO A 53 -9.00 4.67 -15.06
N ILE A 54 -8.38 5.81 -14.74
CA ILE A 54 -6.95 5.88 -14.38
C ILE A 54 -6.58 4.87 -13.29
N LEU A 55 -7.43 4.70 -12.27
CA LEU A 55 -7.20 3.75 -11.18
C LEU A 55 -7.10 2.29 -11.67
N GLN A 56 -7.87 1.92 -12.69
CA GLN A 56 -7.80 0.56 -13.25
C GLN A 56 -6.42 0.27 -13.86
N TYR A 57 -5.80 1.24 -14.53
CA TYR A 57 -4.43 1.05 -15.06
C TYR A 57 -3.41 0.78 -13.96
N VAL A 58 -3.56 1.41 -12.80
CA VAL A 58 -2.66 1.20 -11.65
C VAL A 58 -2.87 -0.20 -11.06
N ILE A 59 -4.13 -0.63 -10.94
CA ILE A 59 -4.49 -1.98 -10.46
C ILE A 59 -3.95 -3.04 -11.43
N ASP A 60 -4.20 -2.89 -12.73
CA ASP A 60 -3.74 -3.83 -13.76
C ASP A 60 -2.21 -3.96 -13.74
N ALA A 61 -1.49 -2.84 -13.61
CA ALA A 61 -0.03 -2.84 -13.53
C ALA A 61 0.48 -3.52 -12.25
N ALA A 62 -0.20 -3.32 -11.11
CA ALA A 62 0.16 -3.96 -9.86
C ALA A 62 -0.10 -5.48 -9.91
N LEU A 63 -1.24 -5.90 -10.45
CA LEU A 63 -1.58 -7.32 -10.63
C LEU A 63 -0.66 -8.03 -11.63
N GLY A 64 -0.14 -7.31 -12.63
CA GLY A 64 0.86 -7.83 -13.57
C GLY A 64 2.28 -7.94 -13.00
N SER A 65 2.51 -7.54 -11.75
CA SER A 65 3.82 -7.57 -11.09
C SER A 65 3.98 -8.79 -10.16
N SER A 66 5.13 -8.90 -9.50
CA SER A 66 5.37 -9.91 -8.46
C SER A 66 4.90 -9.48 -7.07
N LEU A 67 4.15 -8.38 -6.96
CA LEU A 67 3.71 -7.84 -5.67
C LEU A 67 2.58 -8.71 -5.08
N ALA A 68 2.75 -9.15 -3.84
CA ALA A 68 1.74 -9.90 -3.10
C ALA A 68 1.95 -9.75 -1.59
N PRO A 69 0.89 -9.45 -0.80
CA PRO A 69 -0.47 -9.11 -1.24
C PRO A 69 -0.56 -7.70 -1.87
N LEU A 70 -1.68 -7.42 -2.55
CA LEU A 70 -2.02 -6.09 -3.05
C LEU A 70 -3.18 -5.48 -2.27
N ILE A 71 -3.00 -4.24 -1.83
CA ILE A 71 -3.98 -3.48 -1.06
C ILE A 71 -4.28 -2.16 -1.77
N LEU A 72 -5.56 -1.85 -1.94
CA LEU A 72 -6.05 -0.55 -2.42
C LEU A 72 -6.70 0.21 -1.27
N VAL A 73 -6.18 1.39 -0.94
CA VAL A 73 -6.75 2.25 0.10
C VAL A 73 -7.60 3.35 -0.52
N LEU A 74 -8.90 3.39 -0.22
CA LEU A 74 -9.86 4.38 -0.72
C LEU A 74 -10.35 5.29 0.41
N ALA A 75 -10.88 6.47 0.05
CA ALA A 75 -11.61 7.29 1.01
C ALA A 75 -13.04 6.76 1.17
N ALA A 76 -13.69 7.06 2.30
CA ALA A 76 -15.09 6.67 2.52
C ALA A 76 -16.07 7.32 1.53
N GLU A 77 -15.66 8.42 0.89
CA GLU A 77 -16.47 9.18 -0.08
C GLU A 77 -16.35 8.66 -1.53
N ASP A 78 -15.60 7.57 -1.76
CA ASP A 78 -15.30 6.99 -3.08
C ASP A 78 -16.19 5.79 -3.45
N ASP A 79 -17.47 5.77 -3.06
CA ASP A 79 -18.42 4.67 -3.33
C ASP A 79 -18.53 4.28 -4.83
N ARG A 80 -18.24 5.22 -5.72
CA ARG A 80 -18.25 5.02 -7.18
C ARG A 80 -17.08 4.16 -7.68
N VAL A 81 -16.03 3.96 -6.89
CA VAL A 81 -14.89 3.12 -7.30
C VAL A 81 -15.32 1.66 -7.44
N GLY A 82 -16.11 1.15 -6.50
CA GLY A 82 -16.56 -0.24 -6.52
C GLY A 82 -17.44 -0.61 -7.73
N SER A 83 -18.10 0.37 -8.36
CA SER A 83 -18.94 0.14 -9.54
C SER A 83 -18.26 0.39 -10.88
N LEU A 84 -17.10 1.05 -10.89
CA LEU A 84 -16.41 1.48 -12.11
C LEU A 84 -15.03 0.84 -12.30
N VAL A 85 -14.51 0.15 -11.28
CA VAL A 85 -13.16 -0.40 -11.25
C VAL A 85 -13.23 -1.86 -10.79
N ASP A 86 -12.61 -2.75 -11.57
CA ASP A 86 -12.41 -4.14 -11.19
C ASP A 86 -11.25 -4.23 -10.19
N THR A 87 -11.57 -4.67 -8.98
CA THR A 87 -10.65 -4.84 -7.86
C THR A 87 -10.41 -6.31 -7.53
N THR A 88 -10.80 -7.24 -8.42
CA THR A 88 -10.57 -8.67 -8.24
C THR A 88 -9.08 -8.95 -8.04
N GLY A 89 -8.74 -9.63 -6.94
CA GLY A 89 -7.34 -9.91 -6.58
C GLY A 89 -6.64 -8.80 -5.79
N VAL A 90 -7.34 -7.73 -5.42
CA VAL A 90 -6.83 -6.64 -4.58
C VAL A 90 -7.72 -6.47 -3.35
N GLU A 91 -7.12 -6.39 -2.17
CA GLU A 91 -7.85 -6.09 -0.94
C GLU A 91 -8.18 -4.60 -0.86
N VAL A 92 -9.47 -4.26 -0.72
CA VAL A 92 -9.90 -2.86 -0.64
C VAL A 92 -10.07 -2.46 0.83
N VAL A 93 -9.34 -1.42 1.23
CA VAL A 93 -9.36 -0.85 2.58
C VAL A 93 -9.94 0.57 2.51
N VAL A 94 -10.95 0.85 3.32
CA VAL A 94 -11.53 2.19 3.43
C VAL A 94 -10.88 2.96 4.58
N ASN A 95 -10.26 4.11 4.28
CA ASN A 95 -9.75 5.03 5.29
C ASN A 95 -10.75 6.18 5.53
N ALA A 96 -11.48 6.11 6.64
CA ALA A 96 -12.40 7.17 7.07
C ALA A 96 -11.68 8.46 7.54
N ASN A 97 -10.38 8.40 7.83
CA ASN A 97 -9.57 9.53 8.32
C ASN A 97 -8.69 10.16 7.23
N HIS A 98 -9.02 9.94 5.95
CA HIS A 98 -8.20 10.41 4.80
C HIS A 98 -8.05 11.94 4.78
N ASP A 99 -8.98 12.66 5.39
CA ASP A 99 -8.98 14.10 5.57
C ASP A 99 -7.85 14.62 6.47
N ARG A 100 -7.31 13.77 7.35
CA ARG A 100 -6.18 14.08 8.24
C ARG A 100 -4.81 13.97 7.55
N GLY A 101 -4.79 13.70 6.24
CA GLY A 101 -3.61 13.70 5.39
C GLY A 101 -3.14 12.32 4.94
N TYR A 102 -2.25 12.28 3.94
CA TYR A 102 -1.80 11.07 3.24
C TYR A 102 -1.23 9.98 4.16
N ALA A 103 -0.58 10.37 5.27
CA ALA A 103 0.00 9.42 6.21
C ALA A 103 -1.03 8.47 6.83
N THR A 104 -2.28 8.92 7.02
CA THR A 104 -3.34 8.06 7.58
C THR A 104 -3.74 6.94 6.62
N SER A 105 -3.73 7.20 5.30
CA SER A 105 -4.02 6.19 4.28
C SER A 105 -2.89 5.17 4.18
N LEU A 106 -1.64 5.63 4.28
CA LEU A 106 -0.50 4.71 4.37
C LEU A 106 -0.60 3.83 5.62
N GLN A 107 -0.91 4.41 6.78
CA GLN A 107 -1.12 3.65 8.03
C GLN A 107 -2.25 2.64 7.90
N ALA A 108 -3.36 3.00 7.24
CA ALA A 108 -4.47 2.07 6.99
C ALA A 108 -4.01 0.88 6.12
N GLY A 109 -3.30 1.14 5.02
CA GLY A 109 -2.75 0.08 4.18
C GLY A 109 -1.74 -0.80 4.91
N LEU A 110 -0.85 -0.21 5.71
CA LEU A 110 0.12 -0.97 6.51
C LEU A 110 -0.55 -1.82 7.61
N ARG A 111 -1.67 -1.38 8.18
CA ARG A 111 -2.41 -2.16 9.18
C ARG A 111 -3.17 -3.35 8.58
N ALA A 112 -3.55 -3.24 7.30
CA ALA A 112 -4.17 -4.35 6.57
C ALA A 112 -3.15 -5.43 6.18
N LEU A 113 -1.87 -5.06 6.05
CA LEU A 113 -0.80 -6.06 6.00
C LEU A 113 -0.73 -6.82 7.33
N SER A 114 -1.31 -8.02 7.34
CA SER A 114 -1.10 -8.97 8.43
C SER A 114 0.37 -9.36 8.41
N VAL A 115 1.12 -8.96 9.44
CA VAL A 115 2.47 -9.50 9.66
C VAL A 115 2.29 -10.88 10.30
N PRO A 116 2.75 -11.98 9.66
CA PRO A 116 2.78 -13.28 10.31
C PRO A 116 3.69 -13.28 11.55
#